data_AF-A0A2I0LKH4-F1
#
_entry.id   AF-A0A2I0LKH4-F1
#
_cell.length_a   1.000
_cell.length_b   1.000
_cell.length_c   1.000
_cell.angle_alpha   90.00
_cell.angle_beta   90.00
_cell.angle_gamma   90.00
#
_symmetry.space_group_name_H-M   'P 1'
#
loop_
_entity.id
_entity.type
_entity.pdbx_description
1 polymer ?
#
loop_
_entity_poly.entity_id
_entity_poly.type
_entity_poly.pdbx_seq_one_letter_code
_entity_poly.pdbx_strand_id
1 'polypeptide(L)'
;MGVRLWWVLNPPVLLSGSNIAEALVSKGLATVIRYRQDDDQRSSHYDELLAAEARAIKNGKGLHSKKEVPIHRVADISGDTQKAKQFLPFLQRAGRSEAVVEYVFSGSRLKLFLPKETCLITFLLAGIECPRGARNLPGLVQEGEPFSEEATHFTKELVLQREALAMSRRGEF
;
A
#
# COMPACT_ATOMS: atom_id res chain seq x y z
N MET A 1 11.10 2.13 -12.30
CA MET A 1 11.91 2.53 -11.13
C MET A 1 11.95 1.36 -10.17
N GLY A 2 13.10 0.69 -10.04
CA GLY A 2 13.28 -0.38 -9.06
C GLY A 2 13.43 0.21 -7.66
N VAL A 3 12.78 -0.39 -6.68
CA VAL A 3 13.00 -0.06 -5.27
C VAL A 3 14.43 -0.47 -4.93
N ARG A 4 15.34 0.50 -4.83
CA ARG A 4 16.61 0.24 -4.14
C ARG A 4 16.25 0.11 -2.68
N LEU A 5 16.41 -1.08 -2.09
CA LEU A 5 16.34 -1.24 -0.65
C LEU A 5 17.54 -0.48 -0.05
N TRP A 6 17.33 0.80 0.24
CA TRP A 6 18.28 1.70 0.89
C TRP A 6 18.57 1.31 2.34
N TRP A 7 17.86 0.31 2.85
CA TRP A 7 18.06 -0.22 4.18
C TRP A 7 18.23 -1.72 4.03
N VAL A 8 19.49 -2.15 3.95
CA VAL A 8 19.86 -3.47 4.41
C VAL A 8 19.44 -3.51 5.87
N LEU A 9 18.28 -4.12 6.13
CA LEU A 9 17.71 -4.24 7.46
C LEU A 9 18.72 -5.03 8.30
N ASN A 10 19.45 -4.31 9.15
CA ASN A 10 20.24 -4.88 10.22
C ASN A 10 19.55 -4.47 11.52
N PRO A 11 18.89 -5.41 12.24
CA PRO A 11 18.84 -6.86 11.99
C PRO A 11 17.94 -7.28 10.81
N PRO A 12 18.17 -8.47 10.22
CA PRO A 12 17.37 -8.99 9.12
C PRO A 12 15.91 -9.20 9.54
N VAL A 13 14.98 -8.91 8.62
CA VAL A 13 13.57 -9.22 8.83
C VAL A 13 13.29 -10.66 8.41
N LEU A 14 13.03 -11.49 9.42
CA LEU A 14 12.66 -12.89 9.27
C LEU A 14 11.16 -13.06 9.50
N LEU A 15 10.49 -13.75 8.59
CA LEU A 15 9.11 -14.20 8.77
C LEU A 15 9.10 -15.72 8.74
N SER A 16 8.71 -16.36 9.85
CA SER A 16 8.69 -17.82 9.99
C SER A 16 10.01 -18.49 9.57
N GLY A 17 11.15 -17.86 9.90
CA GLY A 17 12.48 -18.35 9.55
C GLY A 17 12.96 -18.05 8.13
N SER A 18 12.13 -17.42 7.29
CA SER A 18 12.51 -17.00 5.93
C SER A 18 12.98 -15.55 5.90
N ASN A 19 14.13 -15.30 5.28
CA ASN A 19 14.65 -13.94 5.08
C ASN A 19 13.87 -13.22 3.97
N ILE A 20 13.14 -12.16 4.35
CA ILE A 20 12.30 -11.41 3.40
C ILE A 20 13.14 -10.72 2.33
N ALA A 21 14.33 -10.21 2.67
CA ALA A 21 15.22 -9.58 1.70
C ALA A 21 15.70 -10.59 0.66
N GLU A 22 16.07 -11.80 1.08
CA GLU A 22 16.47 -12.88 0.16
C GLU A 22 15.30 -13.30 -0.75
N ALA A 23 14.09 -13.41 -0.20
CA ALA A 23 12.89 -13.76 -0.96
C ALA A 23 12.57 -12.71 -2.04
N LEU A 24 12.74 -11.41 -1.75
CA LEU A 24 12.55 -10.32 -2.71
C LEU A 24 13.64 -10.34 -3.80
N VAL A 25 14.91 -10.47 -3.41
CA VAL A 25 16.06 -10.50 -4.33
C VAL A 25 15.98 -11.72 -5.25
N SER A 26 15.68 -12.90 -4.73
CA SER A 26 15.57 -14.14 -5.54
C SER A 26 14.43 -14.12 -6.57
N LYS A 27 13.43 -13.25 -6.38
CA LYS A 27 12.35 -12.97 -7.33
C LYS A 27 12.66 -11.79 -8.26
N GLY A 28 13.81 -11.14 -8.10
CA GLY A 28 14.23 -9.97 -8.87
C GLY A 28 13.37 -8.74 -8.59
N LEU A 29 12.76 -8.64 -7.40
CA LEU A 29 11.99 -7.46 -6.96
C LEU A 29 12.87 -6.40 -6.28
N ALA A 30 14.12 -6.77 -5.98
CA ALA A 30 15.13 -5.96 -5.33
C ALA A 30 16.52 -6.33 -5.87
N THR A 31 17.48 -5.41 -5.73
CA THR A 31 18.91 -5.64 -6.07
C THR A 31 19.76 -5.50 -4.81
N VAL A 32 20.89 -6.19 -4.78
CA VAL A 32 21.83 -6.17 -3.65
C VAL A 32 22.79 -4.99 -3.81
N ILE A 33 22.96 -4.20 -2.74
CA ILE A 33 23.95 -3.12 -2.71
C ILE A 33 25.35 -3.74 -2.77
N ARG A 34 26.22 -3.21 -3.64
CA ARG A 34 27.61 -3.65 -3.73
C ARG A 34 28.48 -2.80 -2.83
N TYR A 35 29.11 -3.43 -1.85
CA TYR A 35 30.01 -2.79 -0.89
C TYR A 35 31.48 -2.92 -1.33
N ARG A 36 32.31 -1.94 -0.95
CA ARG A 36 33.78 -2.05 -1.06
C ARG A 36 34.31 -2.96 0.07
N GLN A 37 35.51 -3.51 -0.10
CA GLN A 37 36.08 -4.48 0.85
C GLN A 37 36.21 -3.96 2.28
N ASP A 38 36.36 -2.64 2.46
CA ASP A 38 36.56 -2.00 3.77
C ASP A 38 35.26 -1.43 4.37
N ASP A 39 34.10 -1.80 3.84
CA ASP A 39 32.80 -1.28 4.30
C ASP A 39 32.11 -2.29 5.24
N ASP A 40 32.20 -2.00 6.53
CA ASP A 40 31.67 -2.83 7.61
C ASP A 40 30.14 -2.75 7.77
N GLN A 41 29.45 -1.87 7.03
CA GLN A 41 27.99 -1.70 7.13
C GLN A 41 27.20 -2.61 6.18
N ARG A 42 27.60 -3.88 6.08
CA ARG A 42 26.89 -4.88 5.26
C ARG A 42 26.02 -5.81 6.11
N SER A 43 25.05 -6.46 5.44
CA SER A 43 24.22 -7.49 6.05
C SER A 43 25.08 -8.62 6.61
N SER A 44 24.68 -9.21 7.73
CA SER A 44 25.23 -10.49 8.19
C SER A 44 24.93 -11.64 7.23
N HIS A 45 23.91 -11.50 6.37
CA HIS A 45 23.48 -12.50 5.38
C HIS A 45 23.87 -12.11 3.94
N TYR A 46 24.94 -11.33 3.78
CA TYR A 46 25.30 -10.73 2.50
C TYR A 46 25.58 -11.75 1.38
N ASP A 47 26.26 -12.85 1.70
CA ASP A 47 26.59 -13.89 0.71
C ASP A 47 25.35 -14.61 0.18
N GLU A 48 24.34 -14.84 1.05
CA GLU A 48 23.05 -15.41 0.67
C GLU A 48 22.30 -14.47 -0.27
N LEU A 49 22.32 -13.16 0.00
CA LEU A 49 21.71 -12.14 -0.86
C LEU A 49 22.40 -12.10 -2.24
N LEU A 50 23.73 -12.15 -2.29
CA LEU A 50 24.47 -12.21 -3.55
C LEU A 50 24.14 -13.48 -4.35
N ALA A 51 24.07 -14.63 -3.68
CA ALA A 51 23.67 -15.88 -4.31
C ALA A 51 22.22 -15.80 -4.85
N ALA A 52 21.30 -15.20 -4.10
CA ALA A 52 19.92 -14.97 -4.52
C ALA A 52 19.83 -14.07 -5.76
N GLU A 53 20.62 -13.00 -5.80
CA GLU A 53 20.66 -12.09 -6.94
C GLU A 53 21.21 -12.80 -8.19
N ALA A 54 22.28 -13.57 -8.05
CA ALA A 54 22.83 -14.38 -9.14
C ALA A 54 21.79 -15.36 -9.71
N ARG A 55 20.97 -15.99 -8.85
CA ARG A 55 19.84 -16.83 -9.27
C ARG A 55 18.77 -16.04 -10.02
N ALA A 56 18.44 -14.83 -9.56
CA ALA A 56 17.44 -13.98 -10.21
C ALA A 56 17.91 -13.49 -11.59
N ILE A 57 19.19 -13.11 -11.71
CA ILE A 57 19.84 -12.74 -12.97
C ILE A 57 19.83 -13.92 -13.94
N LYS A 58 20.33 -15.08 -13.51
CA LYS A 58 20.42 -16.29 -14.35
C LYS A 58 19.04 -16.69 -14.91
N ASN A 59 17.99 -16.55 -14.11
CA ASN A 59 16.63 -16.92 -14.48
C ASN A 59 15.83 -15.77 -15.13
N GLY A 60 16.42 -14.58 -15.30
CA GLY A 60 15.75 -13.43 -15.91
C GLY A 60 14.46 -13.01 -15.20
N LYS A 61 14.46 -13.00 -13.86
CA LYS A 61 13.29 -12.67 -13.03
C LYS A 61 13.18 -11.17 -12.75
N GLY A 62 11.96 -10.65 -12.70
CA GLY A 62 11.67 -9.28 -12.28
C GLY A 62 12.50 -8.24 -13.03
N LEU A 63 13.25 -7.44 -12.28
CA LEU A 63 14.16 -6.41 -12.79
C LEU A 63 15.25 -6.94 -13.74
N HIS A 64 15.58 -8.24 -13.66
CA HIS A 64 16.56 -8.90 -14.53
C HIS A 64 15.92 -9.54 -15.76
N SER A 65 14.60 -9.44 -15.93
CA SER A 65 13.92 -9.92 -17.13
C SER A 65 14.23 -9.02 -18.31
N LYS A 66 14.41 -9.63 -19.49
CA LYS A 66 14.50 -8.90 -20.77
C LYS A 66 13.14 -8.62 -21.40
N LYS A 67 12.05 -9.05 -20.76
CA LYS A 67 10.69 -8.78 -21.20
C LYS A 67 10.34 -7.31 -20.96
N GLU A 68 9.38 -6.79 -21.73
CA GLU A 68 8.85 -5.45 -21.49
C GLU A 68 8.32 -5.33 -20.06
N VAL A 69 8.60 -4.19 -19.44
CA VAL A 69 8.17 -3.89 -18.08
C VAL A 69 6.65 -3.76 -18.06
N PRO A 70 5.93 -4.52 -17.21
CA PRO A 70 4.48 -4.40 -17.11
C PRO A 70 4.08 -2.98 -16.72
N ILE A 71 3.32 -2.31 -17.60
CA ILE A 71 2.78 -0.97 -17.34
C ILE A 71 1.50 -1.14 -16.51
N HIS A 72 1.54 -0.68 -15.27
CA HIS A 72 0.37 -0.66 -14.39
C HIS A 72 -0.29 0.72 -14.51
N ARG A 73 -1.48 0.76 -15.10
CA ARG A 73 -2.29 1.98 -15.17
C ARG A 73 -3.33 1.92 -14.05
N VAL A 74 -3.23 2.85 -13.11
CA VAL A 74 -4.19 2.99 -12.02
C VAL A 74 -4.84 4.36 -12.12
N ALA A 75 -6.17 4.39 -12.26
CA ALA A 75 -6.93 5.62 -12.30
C ALA A 75 -7.21 6.13 -10.88
N ASP A 76 -6.79 7.35 -10.55
CA ASP A 76 -7.14 7.97 -9.27
C ASP A 76 -8.37 8.87 -9.41
N ILE A 77 -9.47 8.47 -8.77
CA ILE A 77 -10.72 9.24 -8.71
C ILE A 77 -11.03 9.73 -7.28
N SER A 78 -10.09 9.56 -6.34
CA SER A 78 -10.29 9.77 -4.90
C SER A 78 -10.50 11.23 -4.45
N GLY A 79 -10.40 12.21 -5.35
CA GLY A 79 -10.67 13.62 -5.08
C GLY A 79 -11.49 14.32 -6.16
N ASP A 80 -12.04 13.57 -7.12
CA ASP A 80 -12.75 14.12 -8.27
C ASP A 80 -14.25 13.78 -8.16
N THR A 81 -15.04 14.74 -7.70
CA THR A 81 -16.49 14.57 -7.51
C THR A 81 -17.21 14.25 -8.82
N GLN A 82 -16.76 14.79 -9.96
CA GLN A 82 -17.40 14.54 -11.26
C GLN A 82 -17.18 13.08 -11.68
N LYS A 83 -15.93 12.58 -11.60
CA LYS A 83 -15.62 11.18 -11.90
C LYS A 83 -16.26 10.23 -10.90
N ALA A 84 -16.29 10.57 -9.62
CA ALA A 84 -16.93 9.75 -8.60
C ALA A 84 -18.44 9.55 -8.90
N LYS A 85 -19.15 10.61 -9.32
CA LYS A 85 -20.56 10.53 -9.74
C LYS A 85 -20.75 9.63 -10.96
N GLN A 86 -19.82 9.66 -11.91
CA GLN A 86 -19.86 8.79 -13.10
C GLN A 86 -19.61 7.32 -12.75
N PHE A 87 -18.73 7.05 -11.78
CA PHE A 87 -18.37 5.68 -11.37
C PHE A 87 -19.37 5.04 -10.40
N LEU A 88 -20.07 5.85 -9.59
CA LEU A 88 -20.97 5.40 -8.54
C LEU A 88 -22.03 4.37 -9.02
N PRO A 89 -22.73 4.54 -10.16
CA PRO A 89 -23.72 3.57 -10.61
C PRO A 89 -23.13 2.18 -10.89
N PHE A 90 -21.86 2.11 -11.32
CA PHE A 90 -21.17 0.84 -11.56
C PHE A 90 -20.88 0.12 -10.25
N LEU A 91 -20.35 0.84 -9.25
CA LEU A 91 -20.07 0.30 -7.93
C LEU A 91 -21.35 -0.18 -7.21
N GLN A 92 -22.46 0.55 -7.37
CA GLN A 92 -23.75 0.16 -6.79
C GLN A 92 -24.33 -1.10 -7.42
N ARG A 93 -24.10 -1.32 -8.73
CA ARG A 93 -24.55 -2.54 -9.43
C ARG A 93 -23.64 -3.73 -9.17
N ALA A 94 -22.33 -3.49 -8.98
CA ALA A 94 -21.36 -4.54 -8.66
C ALA A 94 -21.62 -5.19 -7.28
N GLY A 95 -22.34 -4.51 -6.38
CA GLY A 95 -22.64 -5.03 -5.06
C GLY A 95 -21.41 -5.00 -4.17
N ARG A 96 -20.79 -6.16 -3.91
CA ARG A 96 -19.55 -6.26 -3.15
C ARG A 96 -18.36 -6.25 -4.10
N SER A 97 -17.54 -5.21 -4.01
CA SER A 97 -16.28 -5.08 -4.74
C SER A 97 -15.11 -5.48 -3.84
N GLU A 98 -14.20 -6.28 -4.38
CA GLU A 98 -12.90 -6.53 -3.75
C GLU A 98 -12.06 -5.26 -3.79
N ALA A 99 -11.42 -4.96 -2.67
CA ALA A 99 -10.65 -3.75 -2.48
C ALA A 99 -9.42 -4.01 -1.60
N VAL A 100 -8.37 -3.22 -1.78
CA VAL A 100 -7.23 -3.12 -0.86
C VAL A 100 -7.27 -1.75 -0.20
N VAL A 101 -7.15 -1.71 1.12
CA VAL A 101 -7.07 -0.43 1.85
C VAL A 101 -5.66 0.15 1.70
N GLU A 102 -5.51 1.15 0.84
CA GLU A 102 -4.24 1.83 0.59
C GLU A 102 -3.93 2.89 1.66
N TYR A 103 -4.96 3.56 2.18
CA TYR A 103 -4.77 4.62 3.16
C TYR A 103 -5.99 4.79 4.07
N VAL A 104 -5.75 5.30 5.28
CA VAL A 104 -6.79 5.63 6.27
C VAL A 104 -6.64 7.11 6.63
N PHE A 105 -7.61 7.93 6.20
CA PHE A 105 -7.63 9.37 6.49
C PHE A 105 -8.16 9.65 7.89
N SER A 106 -9.16 8.91 8.33
CA SER A 106 -9.76 8.97 9.67
C SER A 106 -10.39 7.61 10.01
N GLY A 107 -10.95 7.45 11.21
CA GLY A 107 -11.64 6.22 11.61
C GLY A 107 -12.73 5.74 10.64
N SER A 108 -13.38 6.64 9.89
CA SER A 108 -14.45 6.31 8.93
C SER A 108 -14.18 6.63 7.46
N ARG A 109 -13.01 7.21 7.11
CA ARG A 109 -12.69 7.61 5.73
C ARG A 109 -11.40 6.93 5.26
N LEU A 110 -11.51 6.17 4.18
CA LEU A 110 -10.45 5.31 3.66
C LEU A 110 -10.18 5.61 2.18
N LYS A 111 -8.96 5.31 1.71
CA LYS A 111 -8.62 5.21 0.30
C LYS A 111 -8.53 3.74 -0.06
N LEU A 112 -9.31 3.32 -1.05
CA LEU A 112 -9.37 1.93 -1.49
C LEU A 112 -8.85 1.81 -2.92
N PHE A 113 -8.02 0.81 -3.17
CA PHE A 113 -7.70 0.34 -4.51
C PHE A 113 -8.66 -0.79 -4.89
N LEU A 114 -9.33 -0.67 -6.03
CA LEU A 114 -10.19 -1.70 -6.59
C LEU A 114 -9.44 -2.43 -7.72
N PRO A 115 -9.00 -3.68 -7.52
CA PRO A 115 -8.16 -4.37 -8.50
C PRO A 115 -8.87 -4.65 -9.82
N LYS A 116 -10.17 -4.96 -9.80
CA LYS A 116 -10.97 -5.27 -11.00
C LYS A 116 -11.13 -4.05 -11.90
N GLU A 117 -11.35 -2.88 -11.31
CA GLU A 117 -11.53 -1.62 -12.02
C GLU A 117 -10.21 -0.86 -12.20
N THR A 118 -9.12 -1.34 -11.61
CA THR A 118 -7.79 -0.70 -11.61
C THR A 118 -7.85 0.77 -11.20
N CYS A 119 -8.61 1.08 -10.14
CA CYS A 119 -8.85 2.46 -9.72
C CYS A 119 -8.77 2.69 -8.21
N LEU A 120 -8.51 3.94 -7.82
CA LEU A 120 -8.47 4.39 -6.43
C LEU A 120 -9.68 5.26 -6.12
N ILE A 121 -10.40 4.93 -5.05
CA ILE A 121 -11.58 5.67 -4.57
C ILE A 121 -11.37 6.15 -3.14
N THR A 122 -12.06 7.24 -2.78
CA THR A 122 -12.30 7.58 -1.37
C THR A 122 -13.60 6.93 -0.93
N PHE A 123 -13.55 6.18 0.16
CA PHE A 123 -14.68 5.45 0.73
C PHE A 123 -14.99 5.98 2.12
N LEU A 124 -16.27 6.24 2.40
CA LEU A 124 -16.76 6.63 3.73
C LEU A 124 -17.64 5.50 4.28
N LEU A 125 -17.44 5.15 5.54
CA LEU A 125 -18.30 4.20 6.24
C LEU A 125 -19.70 4.79 6.41
N ALA A 126 -20.72 4.08 5.91
CA ALA A 126 -22.11 4.50 6.02
C ALA A 126 -22.74 4.09 7.36
N GLY A 127 -23.71 4.87 7.84
CA GLY A 127 -24.50 4.55 9.02
C GLY A 127 -23.82 4.78 10.37
N ILE A 128 -22.67 5.45 10.38
CA ILE A 128 -21.94 5.81 11.60
C ILE A 128 -21.46 7.27 11.54
N GLU A 129 -21.26 7.86 12.71
CA GLU A 129 -20.50 9.09 12.87
C GLU A 129 -19.21 8.76 13.62
N CYS A 130 -18.08 9.32 13.17
CA CYS A 130 -16.77 9.06 13.73
C CYS A 130 -16.13 10.39 14.13
N PRO A 131 -15.48 10.48 15.30
CA PRO A 131 -14.92 11.74 15.78
C PRO A 131 -13.92 12.34 14.79
N ARG A 132 -14.03 13.65 14.57
CA ARG A 132 -13.24 14.40 13.60
C ARG A 132 -11.92 14.84 14.24
N GLY A 133 -10.81 14.55 13.57
CA GLY A 133 -9.49 15.03 13.98
C GLY A 133 -9.36 16.55 13.85
N ALA A 134 -8.33 17.08 14.50
CA ALA A 134 -8.01 18.51 14.43
C ALA A 134 -7.75 18.97 12.99
N ARG A 135 -8.17 20.20 12.65
CA ARG A 135 -7.84 20.85 11.38
C ARG A 135 -7.22 22.21 11.62
N ASN A 136 -5.99 22.36 11.13
CA ASN A 136 -5.29 23.64 11.06
C ASN A 136 -5.16 24.05 9.59
N LEU A 137 -6.14 24.81 9.11
CA LEU A 137 -6.11 25.48 7.81
C LEU A 137 -5.95 26.99 8.02
N PRO A 138 -5.37 27.73 7.07
CA PRO A 138 -5.32 29.19 7.15
C PRO A 138 -6.74 29.76 7.35
N GLY A 139 -6.99 30.39 8.50
CA GLY A 139 -8.30 30.96 8.86
C GLY A 139 -9.30 29.98 9.51
N LEU A 140 -8.95 28.72 9.74
CA LEU A 140 -9.77 27.76 10.48
C LEU A 140 -8.87 26.85 11.33
N VAL A 141 -8.87 27.11 12.65
CA VAL A 141 -8.29 26.24 13.67
C VAL A 141 -9.44 25.53 14.37
N GLN A 142 -9.52 24.22 14.21
CA GLN A 142 -10.50 23.37 14.87
C GLN A 142 -9.78 22.29 15.65
N GLU A 143 -10.00 22.26 16.96
CA GLU A 143 -9.51 21.18 17.82
C GLU A 143 -10.17 19.86 17.44
N GLY A 144 -9.46 18.76 17.66
CA GLY A 144 -9.97 17.43 17.41
C GLY A 144 -11.04 17.06 18.44
N GLU A 145 -12.07 16.35 17.98
CA GLU A 145 -13.05 15.76 18.88
C GLU A 145 -12.39 14.65 19.72
N PRO A 146 -12.88 14.41 20.96
CA PRO A 146 -12.38 13.32 21.80
C PRO A 146 -12.40 11.98 21.05
N PHE A 147 -11.35 11.18 21.24
CA PHE A 147 -11.17 9.85 20.65
C PHE A 147 -10.94 9.82 19.12
N SER A 148 -10.73 10.97 18.46
CA SER A 148 -10.53 11.03 17.01
C SER A 148 -9.23 10.37 16.54
N GLU A 149 -8.16 10.47 17.33
CA GLU A 149 -6.88 9.83 17.03
C GLU A 149 -6.96 8.31 17.24
N GLU A 150 -7.57 7.87 18.34
CA GLU A 150 -7.77 6.47 18.69
C GLU A 150 -8.66 5.76 17.68
N ALA A 151 -9.75 6.41 17.24
CA ALA A 151 -10.61 5.86 16.19
C ALA A 151 -9.84 5.69 14.87
N THR A 152 -8.97 6.63 14.53
CA THR A 152 -8.13 6.54 13.33
C THR A 152 -7.08 5.44 13.46
N HIS A 153 -6.46 5.31 14.63
CA HIS A 153 -5.47 4.28 14.93
C HIS A 153 -6.09 2.88 14.86
N PHE A 154 -7.25 2.69 15.49
CA PHE A 154 -8.01 1.44 15.44
C PHE A 154 -8.28 0.99 14.01
N THR A 155 -8.80 1.89 13.16
CA THR A 155 -9.06 1.56 11.75
C THR A 155 -7.76 1.23 11.00
N LYS A 156 -6.67 1.96 11.26
CA LYS A 156 -5.36 1.68 10.64
C LYS A 156 -4.86 0.28 10.97
N GLU A 157 -4.79 -0.09 12.25
CA GLU A 157 -4.29 -1.40 12.67
C GLU A 157 -5.15 -2.56 12.14
N LEU A 158 -6.47 -2.34 12.07
CA LEU A 158 -7.40 -3.37 11.66
C LEU A 158 -7.40 -3.63 10.15
N VAL A 159 -7.30 -2.58 9.31
CA VAL A 159 -7.55 -2.74 7.87
C VAL A 159 -6.48 -2.20 6.92
N LEU A 160 -5.50 -1.42 7.38
CA LEU A 160 -4.47 -0.86 6.48
C LEU A 160 -3.68 -1.97 5.76
N GLN A 161 -3.51 -1.84 4.44
CA GLN A 161 -2.87 -2.83 3.56
C GLN A 161 -3.51 -4.23 3.63
N ARG A 162 -4.81 -4.33 3.94
CA ARG A 162 -5.58 -5.59 3.90
C ARG A 162 -6.60 -5.59 2.77
N GLU A 163 -6.90 -6.79 2.29
CA GLU A 163 -8.01 -7.05 1.39
C GLU A 163 -9.35 -6.95 2.14
N ALA A 164 -10.33 -6.31 1.52
CA ALA A 164 -11.66 -6.11 2.06
C ALA A 164 -12.73 -6.18 0.96
N LEU A 165 -13.97 -6.45 1.37
CA LEU A 165 -15.14 -6.32 0.50
C LEU A 165 -15.84 -5.00 0.80
N ALA A 166 -15.77 -4.06 -0.15
CA ALA A 166 -16.47 -2.78 -0.07
C ALA A 166 -17.82 -2.89 -0.79
N MET A 167 -18.88 -2.30 -0.21
CA MET A 167 -20.20 -2.25 -0.82
C MET A 167 -20.65 -0.80 -0.92
N SER A 168 -21.05 -0.38 -2.12
CA SER A 168 -21.73 0.90 -2.32
C SER A 168 -23.24 0.68 -2.31
N ARG A 169 -23.94 1.22 -1.31
CA ARG A 169 -25.41 1.17 -1.27
C ARG A 169 -26.01 2.32 -2.09
N ARG A 170 -27.15 2.06 -2.75
CA ARG A 170 -28.02 3.14 -3.24
C ARG A 170 -28.57 3.86 -2.01
N GLY A 171 -28.34 5.17 -1.95
CA GLY A 171 -28.59 5.95 -0.73
C GLY A 171 -30.06 6.05 -0.38
N GLU A 172 -30.35 5.88 0.91
CA GLU A 172 -31.23 6.74 1.71
C GLU A 172 -30.41 7.13 2.95
N PHE A 173 -29.74 8.28 2.89
CA PHE A 173 -29.21 9.03 4.05
C PHE A 173 -29.19 10.50 3.68
#